data_AF-A0A9P6AKL6-F1
#
_entry.id   AF-A0A9P6AKL6-F1
#
_cell.length_a   1.000
_cell.length_b   1.000
_cell.length_c   1.000
_cell.angle_alpha   90.00
_cell.angle_beta   90.00
_cell.angle_gamma   90.00
#
_symmetry.space_group_name_H-M   'P 1'
#
loop_
_entity.id
_entity.type
_entity.pdbx_description
1 polymer ?
#
loop_
_entity_poly.entity_id
_entity_poly.type
_entity_poly.pdbx_seq_one_letter_code
_entity_poly.pdbx_strand_id
1 'polypeptide(L)'
;CMLHKIVGPDGYVRNTVPILMGWIADLKEQLVIAGVMQYACPVSMATHADLGKQVRCEMHTGKSTLNALALIWVKYPSVTTWEFVCKVKKLGMGLSGCIEHPFWEDLGMDPCNFICQDLLHGCHKFFWDHPVKWLAFVIGTKELDNRYIAQPKGSFCHFSHGISKLSQVSG
;
A
#
# COMPACT_ATOMS: atom_id res chain seq x y z
N CYS A 1 17.91 14.56 -7.65
CA CYS A 1 16.86 15.42 -7.07
C CYS A 1 16.73 16.69 -7.89
N MET A 2 15.54 16.94 -8.43
CA MET A 2 15.23 18.19 -9.13
C MET A 2 15.05 19.29 -8.08
N LEU A 3 15.65 20.47 -8.29
CA LEU A 3 15.47 21.63 -7.43
C LEU A 3 14.26 22.42 -7.91
N HIS A 4 13.28 22.62 -7.03
CA HIS A 4 12.09 23.42 -7.32
C HIS A 4 12.27 24.84 -6.78
N LYS A 5 11.93 25.84 -7.62
CA LYS A 5 11.93 27.24 -7.21
C LYS A 5 10.63 27.56 -6.48
N ILE A 6 10.72 27.90 -5.20
CA ILE A 6 9.58 28.30 -4.38
C ILE A 6 9.78 29.76 -3.95
N VAL A 7 8.74 30.57 -4.06
CA VAL A 7 8.71 31.95 -3.57
C VAL A 7 8.30 31.92 -2.10
N GLY A 8 9.16 32.44 -1.22
CA GLY A 8 8.86 32.57 0.20
C GLY A 8 7.89 33.72 0.49
N PRO A 9 7.32 33.77 1.71
CA PRO A 9 6.46 34.87 2.15
C PRO A 9 7.19 36.23 2.18
N ASP A 10 8.53 36.19 2.18
CA ASP A 10 9.42 37.34 2.09
C ASP A 10 9.74 37.77 0.64
N GLY A 11 9.13 37.13 -0.37
CA GLY A 11 9.31 37.43 -1.78
C GLY A 11 10.58 36.85 -2.41
N TYR A 12 11.44 36.19 -1.64
CA TYR A 12 12.68 35.60 -2.17
C TYR A 12 12.44 34.21 -2.77
N VAL A 13 13.07 33.97 -3.92
CA VAL A 13 13.06 32.67 -4.59
C VAL A 13 14.14 31.77 -4.00
N ARG A 14 13.74 30.58 -3.54
CA ARG A 14 14.66 29.57 -3.00
C ARG A 14 14.60 28.30 -3.83
N ASN A 15 15.76 27.68 -4.04
CA ASN A 15 15.84 26.33 -4.55
C ASN A 15 15.54 25.36 -3.40
N THR A 16 14.49 24.57 -3.56
CA THR A 16 14.02 23.62 -2.54
C THR A 16 13.96 22.22 -3.14
N VAL A 17 14.17 21.22 -2.29
CA VAL A 17 13.96 19.81 -2.66
C VAL A 17 12.69 19.36 -1.94
N PRO A 18 11.59 19.05 -2.65
CA PRO A 18 10.44 18.42 -2.01
C PRO A 18 10.86 17.03 -1.54
N ILE A 19 10.67 16.76 -0.24
CA ILE A 19 10.89 15.43 0.34
C ILE A 19 9.54 14.87 0.74
N LEU A 20 9.11 13.82 0.05
CA LEU A 20 7.93 13.06 0.45
C LEU A 20 8.34 12.03 1.51
N MET A 21 8.05 12.33 2.77
CA MET A 21 8.47 11.50 3.91
C MET A 21 7.57 10.29 4.14
N GLY A 22 6.30 10.37 3.77
CA GLY A 22 5.32 9.32 4.02
C GLY A 22 3.98 9.64 3.37
N TRP A 23 3.31 8.60 2.90
CA TRP A 23 1.98 8.66 2.32
C TRP A 23 1.13 7.58 2.98
N ILE A 24 0.15 8.01 3.78
CA ILE A 24 -0.83 7.15 4.43
C ILE A 24 -2.05 7.13 3.53
N ALA A 25 -2.41 5.94 3.05
CA ALA A 25 -3.48 5.72 2.11
C ALA A 25 -4.03 4.31 2.30
N ASP A 26 -5.28 4.08 1.90
CA ASP A 26 -5.83 2.72 1.92
C ASP A 26 -5.14 1.82 0.87
N LEU A 27 -5.36 0.50 0.92
CA LEU A 27 -4.69 -0.41 -0.02
C LEU A 27 -4.99 -0.05 -1.49
N LYS A 28 -6.21 0.37 -1.84
CA LYS A 28 -6.56 0.68 -3.24
C LYS A 28 -5.78 1.90 -3.71
N GLU A 29 -5.72 2.94 -2.89
CA GLU A 29 -4.96 4.15 -3.15
C GLU A 29 -3.45 3.86 -3.21
N GLN A 30 -2.91 3.03 -2.32
CA GLN A 30 -1.50 2.61 -2.37
C GLN A 30 -1.14 1.92 -3.69
N LEU A 31 -2.01 1.03 -4.18
CA LEU A 31 -1.79 0.33 -5.45
C LEU A 31 -1.80 1.31 -6.63
N VAL A 32 -2.69 2.30 -6.61
CA VAL A 32 -2.72 3.37 -7.61
C VAL A 32 -1.43 4.19 -7.51
N ILE A 33 -1.04 4.66 -6.34
CA ILE A 33 0.18 5.45 -6.14
C ILE A 33 1.41 4.69 -6.65
N ALA A 34 1.55 3.40 -6.32
CA ALA A 34 2.66 2.58 -6.79
C ALA A 34 2.55 2.17 -8.27
N GLY A 35 1.39 2.36 -8.91
CA GLY A 35 1.15 1.99 -10.31
C GLY A 35 1.02 0.47 -10.54
N VAL A 36 0.70 -0.30 -9.50
CA VAL A 36 0.66 -1.78 -9.53
C VAL A 36 -0.77 -2.32 -9.66
N MET A 37 -0.90 -3.58 -10.07
CA MET A 37 -2.16 -4.28 -10.23
C MET A 37 -2.84 -4.57 -8.88
N GLN A 38 -4.15 -4.79 -8.92
CA GLN A 38 -4.85 -5.40 -7.79
C GLN A 38 -4.19 -6.73 -7.41
N TYR A 39 -4.08 -6.96 -6.10
CA TYR A 39 -3.45 -8.13 -5.51
C TYR A 39 -1.92 -8.26 -5.74
N ALA A 40 -1.26 -7.21 -6.23
CA ALA A 40 0.19 -7.08 -6.15
C ALA A 40 0.60 -6.37 -4.85
N CYS A 41 1.88 -6.47 -4.50
CA CYS A 41 2.44 -5.68 -3.40
C CYS A 41 2.77 -4.25 -3.88
N PRO A 42 2.37 -3.19 -3.16
CA PRO A 42 2.75 -1.81 -3.52
C PRO A 42 4.22 -1.48 -3.21
N VAL A 43 4.92 -2.34 -2.47
CA VAL A 43 6.29 -2.12 -1.98
C VAL A 43 7.32 -3.01 -2.67
N SER A 44 6.91 -4.21 -3.12
CA SER A 44 7.79 -5.22 -3.72
C SER A 44 7.23 -5.73 -5.05
N MET A 45 8.07 -6.41 -5.83
CA MET A 45 7.72 -7.07 -7.09
C MET A 45 6.81 -8.31 -6.89
N ALA A 46 6.34 -8.57 -5.67
CA ALA A 46 5.47 -9.70 -5.37
C ALA A 46 4.13 -9.57 -6.11
N THR A 47 3.81 -10.59 -6.90
CA THR A 47 2.51 -10.71 -7.55
C THR A 47 1.55 -11.50 -6.68
N HIS A 48 0.28 -11.57 -7.08
CA HIS A 48 -0.72 -12.40 -6.38
C HIS A 48 -0.27 -13.86 -6.22
N ALA A 49 0.45 -14.41 -7.21
CA ALA A 49 0.95 -15.78 -7.16
C ALA A 49 2.05 -15.98 -6.11
N ASP A 50 2.68 -14.90 -5.64
CA ASP A 50 3.76 -14.94 -4.66
C ASP A 50 3.26 -14.72 -3.23
N LEU A 51 2.07 -14.13 -3.09
CA LEU A 51 1.44 -13.92 -1.79
C LEU A 51 1.19 -15.27 -1.08
N GLY A 52 1.63 -15.35 0.18
CA GLY A 52 1.55 -16.57 0.99
C GLY A 52 2.74 -17.52 0.83
N LYS A 53 3.66 -17.26 -0.10
CA LYS A 53 4.93 -17.97 -0.17
C LYS A 53 5.95 -17.31 0.74
N GLN A 54 6.84 -18.11 1.35
CA GLN A 54 7.97 -17.61 2.13
C GLN A 54 9.14 -17.22 1.21
N VAL A 55 8.86 -16.36 0.23
CA VAL A 55 9.84 -15.90 -0.76
C VAL A 55 10.01 -14.39 -0.63
N ARG A 56 11.26 -13.95 -0.54
CA ARG A 56 11.57 -12.52 -0.54
C ARG A 56 11.53 -12.02 -1.99
N CYS A 57 10.61 -11.11 -2.26
CA CYS A 57 10.54 -10.43 -3.56
C CYS A 57 11.41 -9.18 -3.53
N GLU A 58 11.96 -8.81 -4.70
CA GLU A 58 12.72 -7.57 -4.85
C GLU A 58 11.82 -6.34 -4.63
N MET A 59 12.43 -5.21 -4.27
CA MET A 59 11.69 -3.98 -4.02
C MET A 59 11.19 -3.36 -5.34
N HIS A 60 10.01 -2.77 -5.29
CA HIS A 60 9.41 -2.11 -6.44
C HIS A 60 9.95 -0.67 -6.54
N THR A 61 11.09 -0.50 -7.21
CA THR A 61 11.74 0.81 -7.34
C THR A 61 11.02 1.69 -8.38
N GLY A 62 11.12 3.01 -8.21
CA GLY A 62 10.67 3.96 -9.22
C GLY A 62 11.42 3.76 -10.53
N LYS A 63 12.73 3.52 -10.46
CA LYS A 63 13.55 3.23 -11.65
C LYS A 63 13.07 1.99 -12.42
N SER A 64 12.79 0.88 -11.75
CA SER A 64 12.29 -0.34 -12.42
C SER A 64 10.93 -0.10 -13.07
N THR A 65 10.05 0.65 -12.41
CA THR A 65 8.74 1.04 -12.92
C THR A 65 8.87 1.91 -14.18
N LEU A 66 9.61 3.01 -14.08
CA LEU A 66 9.79 3.96 -15.19
C LEU A 66 10.48 3.31 -16.39
N ASN A 67 11.48 2.46 -16.16
CA ASN A 67 12.13 1.71 -17.23
C ASN A 67 11.17 0.76 -17.95
N ALA A 68 10.28 0.08 -17.21
CA ALA A 68 9.29 -0.83 -17.79
C ALA A 68 8.27 -0.06 -18.66
N LEU A 69 7.79 1.09 -18.18
CA LEU A 69 6.86 1.95 -18.93
C LEU A 69 7.55 2.53 -20.19
N ALA A 70 8.76 3.04 -20.06
CA ALA A 70 9.55 3.57 -21.17
C ALA A 70 9.84 2.51 -22.25
N LEU A 71 10.12 1.27 -21.85
CA LEU A 71 10.33 0.15 -22.78
C LEU A 71 9.10 -0.10 -23.66
N ILE A 72 7.90 -0.03 -23.08
CA ILE A 72 6.66 -0.18 -23.85
C ILE A 72 6.49 0.98 -24.82
N TRP A 73 6.72 2.22 -24.38
CA TRP A 73 6.62 3.40 -25.24
C TRP A 73 7.59 3.38 -26.43
N VAL A 74 8.85 3.02 -26.20
CA VAL A 74 9.85 2.89 -27.27
C VAL A 74 9.44 1.83 -28.30
N LYS A 75 8.89 0.71 -27.83
CA LYS A 75 8.51 -0.40 -28.70
C LYS A 75 7.18 -0.17 -29.42
N TYR A 76 6.29 0.63 -28.83
CA TYR A 76 4.92 0.83 -29.28
C TYR A 76 4.54 2.32 -29.16
N PRO A 77 5.09 3.20 -30.02
CA PRO A 77 4.91 4.65 -29.86
C PRO A 77 3.51 5.18 -30.20
N SER A 78 2.67 4.37 -30.84
CA SER A 78 1.36 4.81 -31.37
C SER A 78 0.19 3.91 -30.95
N VAL A 79 0.37 3.14 -29.87
CA VAL A 79 -0.72 2.31 -29.33
C VAL A 79 -1.72 3.16 -28.55
N THR A 80 -2.94 2.67 -28.49
CA THR A 80 -3.97 3.24 -27.61
C THR A 80 -3.63 2.99 -26.14
N THR A 81 -4.19 3.79 -25.23
CA THR A 81 -4.02 3.63 -23.77
C THR A 81 -4.39 2.22 -23.30
N TRP A 82 -5.47 1.63 -23.85
CA TRP A 82 -5.86 0.27 -23.51
C TRP A 82 -4.83 -0.77 -23.95
N GLU A 83 -4.30 -0.64 -25.17
CA GLU A 83 -3.25 -1.52 -25.66
C GLU A 83 -1.97 -1.36 -24.83
N PHE A 84 -1.60 -0.14 -24.45
CA PHE A 84 -0.48 0.13 -23.56
C PHE A 84 -0.64 -0.63 -22.23
N VAL A 85 -1.79 -0.47 -21.56
CA VAL A 85 -2.14 -1.19 -20.33
C VAL A 85 -2.01 -2.70 -20.51
N CYS A 86 -2.56 -3.25 -21.59
CA CYS A 86 -2.44 -4.68 -21.89
C CYS A 86 -1.00 -5.13 -22.11
N LYS A 87 -0.15 -4.31 -22.72
CA LYS A 87 1.27 -4.61 -22.96
C LYS A 87 2.09 -4.53 -21.68
N VAL A 88 1.85 -3.54 -20.83
CA VAL A 88 2.51 -3.42 -19.52
C VAL A 88 2.16 -4.62 -18.64
N LYS A 89 0.89 -5.01 -18.54
CA LYS A 89 0.47 -6.19 -17.76
C LYS A 89 1.14 -7.48 -18.23
N LYS A 90 1.40 -7.61 -19.54
CA LYS A 90 2.11 -8.77 -20.13
C LYS A 90 3.59 -8.85 -19.75
N LEU A 91 4.19 -7.80 -19.18
CA LEU A 91 5.54 -7.87 -18.63
C LEU A 91 5.64 -8.77 -17.40
N GLY A 92 4.52 -9.08 -16.73
CA GLY A 92 4.50 -9.96 -15.55
C GLY A 92 5.12 -9.33 -14.30
N MET A 93 5.40 -8.02 -14.34
CA MET A 93 6.08 -7.28 -13.26
C MET A 93 5.14 -6.77 -12.15
N GLY A 94 3.87 -7.19 -12.14
CA GLY A 94 2.87 -6.65 -11.20
C GLY A 94 2.37 -5.25 -11.55
N LEU A 95 2.84 -4.63 -12.65
CA LEU A 95 2.46 -3.28 -13.07
C LEU A 95 1.06 -3.22 -13.68
N SER A 96 0.30 -2.18 -13.32
CA SER A 96 -1.04 -1.95 -13.88
C SER A 96 -0.99 -1.40 -15.31
N GLY A 97 -0.03 -0.52 -15.59
CA GLY A 97 0.02 0.28 -16.81
C GLY A 97 -1.04 1.38 -16.90
N CYS A 98 -1.88 1.55 -15.87
CA CYS A 98 -2.94 2.58 -15.84
C CYS A 98 -2.38 3.98 -15.58
N ILE A 99 -1.13 4.07 -15.13
CA ILE A 99 -0.41 5.31 -14.87
C ILE A 99 0.83 5.30 -15.75
N GLU A 100 0.81 6.14 -16.78
CA GLU A 100 1.91 6.27 -17.74
C GLU A 100 3.02 7.16 -17.18
N HIS A 101 2.62 8.22 -16.46
CA HIS A 101 3.49 9.20 -15.81
C HIS A 101 3.11 9.31 -14.33
N PRO A 102 3.76 8.55 -13.44
CA PRO A 102 3.50 8.63 -12.02
C PRO A 102 3.88 10.01 -11.47
N PHE A 103 3.06 10.60 -10.60
CA PHE A 103 3.33 11.93 -10.05
C PHE A 103 4.67 12.03 -9.31
N TRP A 104 5.19 10.90 -8.83
CA TRP A 104 6.45 10.81 -8.08
C TRP A 104 7.67 10.63 -8.98
N GLU A 105 7.53 10.56 -10.31
CA GLU A 105 8.65 10.30 -11.24
C GLU A 105 9.80 11.32 -11.09
N ASP A 106 9.47 12.58 -10.79
CA ASP A 106 10.42 13.68 -10.61
C ASP A 106 10.89 13.89 -9.16
N LEU A 107 10.26 13.23 -8.18
CA LEU A 107 10.56 13.43 -6.76
C LEU A 107 11.89 12.79 -6.34
N GLY A 108 12.47 11.91 -7.17
CA GLY A 108 13.69 11.19 -6.84
C GLY A 108 13.54 10.22 -5.67
N MET A 109 12.30 9.81 -5.37
CA MET A 109 11.92 8.93 -4.28
C MET A 109 11.07 7.79 -4.83
N ASP A 110 11.33 6.56 -4.39
CA ASP A 110 10.56 5.39 -4.80
C ASP A 110 9.29 5.22 -3.95
N PRO A 111 8.15 4.79 -4.53
CA PRO A 111 6.92 4.50 -3.78
C PRO A 111 7.12 3.57 -2.60
N CYS A 112 7.98 2.57 -2.75
CA CYS A 112 8.31 1.63 -1.69
C CYS A 112 8.95 2.26 -0.44
N ASN A 113 9.47 3.49 -0.55
CA ASN A 113 10.12 4.21 0.55
C ASN A 113 9.14 5.14 1.30
N PHE A 114 8.11 5.65 0.63
CA PHE A 114 7.18 6.61 1.22
C PHE A 114 5.77 6.05 1.44
N ILE A 115 5.37 4.95 0.80
CA ILE A 115 4.08 4.31 1.09
C ILE A 115 4.15 3.72 2.50
N CYS A 116 3.32 4.25 3.39
CA CYS A 116 3.19 3.75 4.74
C CYS A 116 2.19 2.58 4.77
N GLN A 117 2.49 1.55 5.58
CA GLN A 117 1.50 0.50 5.83
C GLN A 117 0.25 1.10 6.50
N ASP A 118 -0.91 0.76 5.97
CA ASP A 118 -2.18 1.14 6.56
C ASP A 118 -2.47 0.26 7.79
N LEU A 119 -2.06 0.74 8.96
CA LEU A 119 -2.31 0.06 10.22
C LEU A 119 -3.81 0.01 10.55
N LEU A 120 -4.58 1.02 10.12
CA LEU A 120 -5.99 1.09 10.43
C LEU A 120 -6.77 0.11 9.57
N HIS A 121 -6.85 0.30 8.25
CA HIS A 121 -7.68 -0.61 7.43
C HIS A 121 -6.99 -1.95 7.19
N GLY A 122 -5.66 -1.99 7.10
CA GLY A 122 -4.91 -3.21 6.86
C GLY A 122 -4.85 -4.10 8.11
N CYS A 123 -4.14 -3.64 9.14
CA CYS A 123 -3.90 -4.47 10.33
C CYS A 123 -5.16 -4.72 11.15
N HIS A 124 -6.02 -3.71 11.35
CA HIS A 124 -7.26 -3.91 12.11
C HIS A 124 -8.19 -4.90 11.41
N LYS A 125 -8.42 -4.75 10.09
CA LYS A 125 -9.24 -5.68 9.34
C LYS A 125 -8.64 -7.08 9.34
N PHE A 126 -7.32 -7.21 9.10
CA PHE A 126 -6.63 -8.49 9.18
C PHE A 126 -6.87 -9.17 10.54
N PHE A 127 -6.72 -8.43 11.65
CA PHE A 127 -6.93 -8.93 13.00
C PHE A 127 -8.32 -9.53 13.20
N TRP A 128 -9.36 -8.81 12.77
CA TRP A 128 -10.76 -9.28 12.87
C TRP A 128 -11.07 -10.42 11.91
N ASP A 129 -10.58 -10.36 10.67
CA ASP A 129 -10.89 -11.34 9.65
C ASP A 129 -10.15 -12.68 9.83
N HIS A 130 -9.01 -12.68 10.53
CA HIS A 130 -8.15 -13.86 10.65
C HIS A 130 -7.89 -14.26 12.11
N PRO A 131 -7.02 -13.61 12.93
CA PRO A 131 -6.79 -13.98 14.32
C PRO A 131 -8.05 -14.16 15.15
N VAL A 132 -9.00 -13.22 15.13
CA VAL A 132 -10.20 -13.31 15.97
C VAL A 132 -11.06 -14.50 15.57
N LYS A 133 -11.31 -14.69 14.26
CA LYS A 133 -12.08 -15.85 13.76
C LYS A 133 -11.40 -17.17 14.10
N TRP A 134 -10.07 -17.24 13.95
CA TRP A 134 -9.31 -18.44 14.28
C TRP A 134 -9.34 -18.74 15.79
N LEU A 135 -9.13 -17.74 16.64
CA LEU A 135 -9.23 -17.91 18.09
C LEU A 135 -10.63 -18.34 18.51
N ALA A 136 -11.68 -17.70 17.98
CA ALA A 136 -13.06 -18.08 18.23
C ALA A 136 -13.36 -19.53 17.83
N PHE A 137 -12.75 -20.02 16.73
CA PHE A 137 -12.85 -21.42 16.32
C PHE A 137 -12.13 -22.38 17.28
N VAL A 138 -10.93 -22.02 17.75
CA VAL A 138 -10.10 -22.90 18.59
C VAL A 138 -10.61 -22.98 20.03
N ILE A 139 -10.95 -21.86 20.66
CA ILE A 139 -11.30 -21.82 22.10
C ILE A 139 -12.80 -21.59 22.35
N GLY A 140 -13.57 -21.26 21.31
CA GLY A 140 -14.97 -20.87 21.42
C GLY A 140 -15.15 -19.38 21.74
N THR A 141 -16.21 -18.78 21.19
CA THR A 141 -16.54 -17.35 21.35
C THR A 141 -16.74 -16.96 22.81
N LYS A 142 -17.39 -17.81 23.61
CA LYS A 142 -17.63 -17.57 25.05
C LYS A 142 -16.32 -17.44 25.83
N GLU A 143 -15.35 -18.32 25.58
CA GLU A 143 -14.05 -18.27 26.26
C GLU A 143 -13.23 -17.07 25.77
N LEU A 144 -13.28 -16.76 24.48
CA LEU A 144 -12.65 -15.55 23.94
C LEU A 144 -13.17 -14.29 24.62
N ASP A 145 -14.49 -14.15 24.77
CA ASP A 145 -15.11 -13.03 25.48
C ASP A 145 -14.67 -12.96 26.95
N ASN A 146 -14.65 -14.09 27.66
CA ASN A 146 -14.20 -14.14 29.06
C ASN A 146 -12.77 -13.62 29.23
N ARG A 147 -11.87 -13.92 28.29
CA ARG A 147 -10.48 -13.43 28.31
C ARG A 147 -10.39 -11.91 28.11
N TYR A 148 -11.22 -11.36 27.22
CA TYR A 148 -11.30 -9.91 27.02
C TYR A 148 -11.93 -9.20 28.22
N ILE A 149 -12.92 -9.81 28.88
CA ILE A 149 -13.52 -9.30 30.12
C ILE A 149 -12.49 -9.28 31.26
N ALA A 150 -11.65 -10.31 31.35
CA ALA A 150 -10.64 -10.47 32.39
C ALA A 150 -9.41 -9.57 32.21
N GLN A 151 -9.31 -8.78 31.13
CA GLN A 151 -8.18 -7.86 30.93
C GLN A 151 -8.06 -6.85 32.09
N PRO A 152 -6.84 -6.57 32.59
CA PRO A 152 -6.63 -5.60 33.65
C PRO A 152 -7.19 -4.22 33.29
N LYS A 153 -7.81 -3.54 34.26
CA LYS A 153 -8.45 -2.21 34.09
C LYS A 153 -7.48 -1.06 33.75
N GLY A 154 -6.20 -1.35 33.50
CA GLY A 154 -5.19 -0.38 33.08
C GLY A 154 -5.04 -0.22 31.56
N SER A 155 -5.76 -1.01 30.75
CA SER A 155 -5.80 -0.81 29.29
C SER A 155 -6.68 0.39 28.92
N PHE A 156 -6.33 1.08 27.83
CA PHE A 156 -7.15 2.16 27.25
C PHE A 156 -8.53 1.70 26.73
N CYS A 157 -8.77 0.38 26.67
CA CYS A 157 -10.05 -0.22 26.29
C CYS A 157 -10.38 -1.37 27.25
N HIS A 158 -11.54 -1.32 27.91
CA HIS A 158 -12.07 -2.42 28.73
C HIS A 158 -13.32 -3.00 28.07
N PHE A 159 -13.29 -4.30 27.78
CA PHE A 159 -14.37 -5.02 27.10
C PHE A 159 -15.26 -5.75 28.11
N SER A 160 -16.09 -4.99 28.83
CA SER A 160 -16.95 -5.51 29.91
C SER A 160 -17.95 -6.60 29.48
N HIS A 161 -18.21 -6.73 28.19
CA HIS A 161 -19.09 -7.74 27.60
C HIS A 161 -18.38 -8.60 26.54
N GLY A 162 -17.04 -8.63 26.56
CA GLY A 162 -16.24 -9.29 25.53
C GLY A 162 -16.21 -8.51 24.22
N ILE A 163 -15.81 -9.19 23.15
CA ILE A 163 -15.65 -8.61 21.81
C ILE A 163 -16.71 -9.11 20.82
N SER A 164 -17.42 -10.21 21.12
CA SER A 164 -18.44 -10.77 20.22
C SER A 164 -19.65 -9.86 20.01
N LYS A 165 -19.89 -8.88 20.90
CA LYS A 165 -21.02 -7.96 20.82
C LYS A 165 -20.72 -6.65 20.09
N LEU A 166 -19.50 -6.47 19.60
CA LEU A 166 -19.14 -5.24 18.89
C LEU A 166 -19.87 -5.21 17.55
N SER A 167 -20.69 -4.17 17.35
CA SER A 167 -21.50 -3.99 16.14
C SER A 167 -20.72 -3.33 14.99
N GLN A 168 -19.66 -2.59 15.31
CA GLN A 168 -18.73 -2.03 14.33
C GLN A 168 -17.29 -2.29 14.75
N VAL A 169 -16.61 -3.12 13.96
CA VAL A 169 -15.20 -3.50 14.14
C VAL A 169 -14.37 -3.25 12.87
N SER A 170 -14.98 -2.67 11.85
CA SER A 170 -14.29 -2.19 10.64
C SER A 170 -14.30 -0.66 10.65
N GLY A 171 -13.13 -0.06 10.41
CA GLY A 171 -13.01 1.35 10.07
C GLY A 171 -13.52 1.61 8.66
#